data_AF-A0A399XGZ6-F1
#
_entry.id   AF-A0A399XGZ6-F1
#
_cell.length_a   1.000
_cell.length_b   1.000
_cell.length_c   1.000
_cell.angle_alpha   90.00
_cell.angle_beta   90.00
_cell.angle_gamma   90.00
#
_symmetry.space_group_name_H-M   'P 1'
#
loop_
_entity.id
_entity.type
_entity.pdbx_description
1 polymer ?
#
loop_
_entity_poly.entity_id
_entity_poly.type
_entity_poly.pdbx_seq_one_letter_code
_entity_poly.pdbx_strand_id
1 'polypeptide(L)'
;MSDVAKPAGHSDAPLFIVDNSVSGWTGVDYLQQWCDIAKSFDIATGFFEIGALLALDEGWQQLDKVRILMGDQVTQRTRKALFDAVRQRAEARLDSSLEDEKANNPFLRGVEAVVAALRSGQIECR
;
A
#
# COMPACT_ATOMS: atom_id res chain seq x y z
N MET A 1 -0.61 -10.06 50.53
CA MET A 1 -0.72 -9.00 49.50
C MET A 1 0.25 -9.38 48.40
N SER A 2 -0.30 -9.57 47.21
CA SER A 2 0.27 -10.33 46.11
C SER A 2 1.37 -9.57 45.39
N ASP A 3 2.54 -10.20 45.24
CA ASP A 3 3.57 -9.79 44.28
C ASP A 3 3.03 -10.01 42.86
N VAL A 4 2.84 -8.91 42.13
CA VAL A 4 2.54 -8.95 40.69
C VAL A 4 3.88 -9.02 39.96
N ALA A 5 4.19 -10.20 39.43
CA ALA A 5 5.33 -10.40 38.54
C ALA A 5 5.21 -9.50 37.30
N LYS A 6 6.21 -8.65 37.10
CA LYS A 6 6.39 -7.85 35.88
C LYS A 6 6.66 -8.79 34.71
N PRO A 7 5.94 -8.73 33.57
CA PRO A 7 6.22 -9.59 32.44
C PRO A 7 7.60 -9.24 31.86
N ALA A 8 8.44 -10.25 31.70
CA ALA A 8 9.75 -10.12 31.07
C ALA A 8 9.57 -9.85 29.56
N GLY A 9 9.71 -8.59 29.16
CA GLY A 9 9.83 -8.20 27.76
C GLY A 9 11.20 -8.62 27.24
N HIS A 10 11.21 -9.37 26.13
CA HIS A 10 12.41 -9.90 25.49
C HIS A 10 13.35 -8.75 25.09
N SER A 11 14.55 -8.69 25.67
CA SER A 11 15.51 -7.60 25.46
C SER A 11 16.90 -8.14 25.06
N ASP A 12 17.02 -8.69 23.86
CA ASP A 12 18.34 -8.95 23.26
C ASP A 12 18.34 -8.95 21.71
N ALA A 13 17.22 -8.62 21.06
CA ALA A 13 17.24 -8.38 19.62
C ALA A 13 17.89 -7.02 19.34
N PRO A 14 18.92 -6.93 18.49
CA PRO A 14 19.54 -5.66 18.16
C PRO A 14 18.51 -4.70 17.55
N LEU A 15 18.59 -3.42 17.92
CA LEU A 15 17.74 -2.36 17.37
C LEU A 15 17.95 -2.29 15.85
N PHE A 16 16.90 -2.56 15.09
CA PHE A 16 16.91 -2.45 13.64
C PHE A 16 16.40 -1.07 13.23
N ILE A 17 17.24 -0.28 12.56
CA ILE A 17 16.93 1.09 12.12
C ILE A 17 16.82 1.10 10.60
N VAL A 18 15.77 1.73 10.10
CA VAL A 18 15.53 1.98 8.68
C VAL A 18 15.65 3.48 8.44
N ASP A 19 16.63 3.89 7.62
CA ASP A 19 17.02 5.31 7.48
C ASP A 19 17.17 5.79 6.03
N ASN A 20 16.90 4.93 5.04
CA ASN A 20 17.09 5.23 3.61
C ASN A 20 18.54 5.63 3.23
N SER A 21 19.54 5.22 4.00
CA SER A 21 20.95 5.42 3.64
C SER A 21 21.39 4.47 2.51
N VAL A 22 22.39 4.90 1.72
CA VAL A 22 22.93 4.12 0.57
C VAL A 22 23.49 2.75 1.01
N SER A 23 24.01 2.66 2.22
CA SER A 23 24.58 1.44 2.81
C SER A 23 23.62 0.70 3.75
N GLY A 24 22.40 1.21 3.92
CA GLY A 24 21.41 0.71 4.89
C GLY A 24 20.15 0.19 4.22
N TRP A 25 19.09 0.11 5.00
CA TRP A 25 17.76 -0.31 4.55
C TRP A 25 16.92 0.90 4.16
N THR A 26 16.20 0.79 3.05
CA THR A 26 15.13 1.74 2.73
C THR A 26 13.82 1.31 3.38
N GLY A 27 12.94 2.28 3.62
CA GLY A 27 11.58 2.02 4.09
C GLY A 27 10.81 1.09 3.16
N VAL A 28 11.03 1.23 1.85
CA VAL A 28 10.41 0.39 0.81
C VAL A 28 10.90 -1.06 0.92
N ASP A 29 12.21 -1.27 1.00
CA ASP A 29 12.77 -2.64 1.07
C ASP A 29 12.29 -3.36 2.31
N TYR A 30 12.23 -2.64 3.43
CA TYR A 30 11.70 -3.18 4.67
C TYR A 30 10.23 -3.57 4.50
N LEU A 31 9.36 -2.64 4.07
CA LEU A 31 7.94 -2.94 3.90
C LEU A 31 7.68 -4.06 2.87
N GLN A 32 8.51 -4.19 1.83
CA GLN A 32 8.45 -5.28 0.87
C GLN A 32 8.62 -6.64 1.56
N GLN A 33 9.62 -6.80 2.43
CA GLN A 33 9.80 -8.04 3.19
C GLN A 33 8.65 -8.34 4.13
N TRP A 34 8.07 -7.29 4.73
CA TRP A 34 6.90 -7.47 5.59
C TRP A 34 5.68 -7.94 4.81
N CYS A 35 5.57 -7.61 3.53
CA CYS A 35 4.51 -8.14 2.69
C CYS A 35 4.55 -9.67 2.61
N ASP A 36 5.74 -10.29 2.61
CA ASP A 36 5.92 -11.75 2.50
C ASP A 36 5.49 -12.54 3.74
N ILE A 37 5.40 -11.85 4.88
CA ILE A 37 5.18 -12.49 6.17
C ILE A 37 3.83 -12.06 6.77
N ALA A 38 3.35 -10.87 6.43
CA ALA A 38 2.11 -10.34 6.96
C ALA A 38 0.89 -10.87 6.20
N LYS A 39 -0.22 -11.01 6.93
CA LYS A 39 -1.55 -11.24 6.32
C LYS A 39 -2.22 -9.94 5.90
N SER A 40 -1.96 -8.86 6.63
CA SER A 40 -2.63 -7.58 6.42
C SER A 40 -1.79 -6.42 6.92
N PHE A 41 -1.97 -5.26 6.29
CA PHE A 41 -1.41 -4.00 6.76
C PHE A 41 -2.50 -3.07 7.30
N ASP A 42 -2.21 -2.47 8.45
CA ASP A 42 -2.99 -1.40 9.07
C ASP A 42 -2.09 -0.16 9.19
N ILE A 43 -2.34 0.83 8.35
CA ILE A 43 -1.48 1.99 8.14
C ILE A 43 -2.22 3.23 8.66
N ALA A 44 -1.65 3.92 9.65
CA ALA A 44 -2.09 5.24 10.05
C ALA A 44 -1.07 6.28 9.57
N THR A 45 -1.48 7.17 8.67
CA THR A 45 -0.57 8.15 8.07
C THR A 45 -1.25 9.51 7.87
N GLY A 46 -0.48 10.59 7.99
CA GLY A 46 -0.95 11.92 7.61
C GLY A 46 -1.09 12.09 6.10
N PHE A 47 -0.30 11.35 5.32
CA PHE A 47 -0.24 11.47 3.87
C PHE A 47 -0.09 10.10 3.20
N PHE A 48 -0.82 9.89 2.11
CA PHE A 48 -0.77 8.66 1.33
C PHE A 48 -0.97 8.92 -0.16
N GLU A 49 -0.12 8.28 -0.97
CA GLU A 49 -0.18 8.29 -2.43
C GLU A 49 -0.19 6.87 -2.97
N ILE A 50 -0.88 6.68 -4.09
CA ILE A 50 -0.90 5.40 -4.80
C ILE A 50 0.50 4.91 -5.19
N GLY A 51 1.45 5.83 -5.42
CA GLY A 51 2.85 5.52 -5.67
C GLY A 51 3.49 4.66 -4.58
N ALA A 52 3.02 4.76 -3.33
CA ALA A 52 3.50 3.90 -2.25
C ALA A 52 3.13 2.43 -2.46
N LEU A 53 1.94 2.13 -2.99
CA LEU A 53 1.55 0.75 -3.33
C LEU A 53 2.28 0.25 -4.57
N LEU A 54 2.44 1.12 -5.57
CA LEU A 54 3.20 0.78 -6.77
C LEU A 54 4.68 0.47 -6.44
N ALA A 55 5.25 1.15 -5.45
CA ALA A 55 6.59 0.89 -4.96
C ALA A 55 6.71 -0.43 -4.18
N LEU A 56 5.60 -0.95 -3.63
CA LEU A 56 5.52 -2.29 -3.04
C LEU A 56 5.26 -3.40 -4.09
N ASP A 57 5.19 -3.03 -5.37
CA ASP A 57 5.01 -3.90 -6.54
C ASP A 57 3.90 -4.96 -6.35
N GLU A 58 4.19 -6.24 -6.62
CA GLU A 58 3.23 -7.33 -6.41
C GLU A 58 3.09 -7.74 -4.93
N GLY A 59 4.02 -7.32 -4.07
CA GLY A 59 4.05 -7.72 -2.66
C GLY A 59 2.84 -7.24 -1.85
N TRP A 60 2.25 -6.09 -2.14
CA TRP A 60 1.02 -5.72 -1.42
C TRP A 60 -0.19 -6.56 -1.86
N GLN A 61 -0.16 -7.17 -3.05
CA GLN A 61 -1.31 -7.90 -3.62
C GLN A 61 -1.60 -9.23 -2.92
N GLN A 62 -0.58 -9.84 -2.31
CA GLN A 62 -0.68 -11.05 -1.49
C GLN A 62 -1.25 -10.80 -0.09
N LEU A 63 -1.38 -9.53 0.33
CA LEU A 63 -2.04 -9.19 1.59
C LEU A 63 -3.54 -9.39 1.45
N ASP A 64 -4.15 -10.09 2.41
CA ASP A 64 -5.61 -10.25 2.49
C ASP A 64 -6.32 -8.89 2.64
N LYS A 65 -5.67 -7.94 3.30
CA LYS A 65 -6.22 -6.63 3.60
C LYS A 65 -5.16 -5.55 3.75
N VAL A 66 -5.42 -4.37 3.20
CA VAL A 66 -4.67 -3.13 3.46
C VAL A 66 -5.66 -2.06 3.91
N ARG A 67 -5.55 -1.62 5.16
CA ARG A 67 -6.37 -0.54 5.73
C ARG A 67 -5.50 0.69 5.93
N ILE A 68 -5.96 1.83 5.43
CA ILE A 68 -5.22 3.08 5.48
C ILE A 68 -6.12 4.13 6.12
N LEU A 69 -5.75 4.56 7.32
CA LEU A 69 -6.35 5.68 8.02
C LEU A 69 -5.57 6.95 7.67
N MET A 70 -6.22 7.89 6.97
CA MET A 70 -5.59 9.12 6.48
C MET A 70 -6.04 10.37 7.23
N GLY A 71 -5.14 11.34 7.37
CA GLY A 71 -5.45 12.68 7.88
C GLY A 71 -6.19 13.58 6.86
N ASP A 72 -6.85 14.62 7.37
CA ASP A 72 -7.90 15.44 6.71
C ASP A 72 -7.55 16.05 5.33
N GLN A 73 -6.31 16.52 5.08
CA GLN A 73 -6.01 17.27 3.84
C GLN A 73 -5.73 16.41 2.59
N VAL A 74 -5.41 15.13 2.77
CA VAL A 74 -4.90 14.26 1.70
C VAL A 74 -6.01 13.37 1.15
N THR A 75 -6.99 13.05 1.99
CA THR A 75 -8.18 12.26 1.66
C THR A 75 -8.89 12.79 0.43
N GLN A 76 -9.06 14.10 0.26
CA GLN A 76 -9.81 14.63 -0.88
C GLN A 76 -9.06 14.52 -2.21
N ARG A 77 -7.75 14.81 -2.23
CA ARG A 77 -6.95 14.77 -3.47
C ARG A 77 -6.65 13.34 -3.89
N THR A 78 -6.23 12.49 -2.96
CA THR A 78 -5.96 11.08 -3.25
C THR A 78 -7.25 10.35 -3.63
N ARG A 79 -8.35 10.55 -2.89
CA ARG A 79 -9.66 9.99 -3.28
C ARG A 79 -10.12 10.51 -4.64
N LYS A 80 -9.98 11.82 -4.91
CA LYS A 80 -10.35 12.41 -6.21
C LYS A 80 -9.49 11.82 -7.34
N ALA A 81 -8.17 11.79 -7.21
CA ALA A 81 -7.28 11.25 -8.23
C ALA A 81 -7.57 9.76 -8.51
N LEU A 82 -7.89 9.00 -7.45
CA LEU A 82 -8.27 7.60 -7.54
C LEU A 82 -9.61 7.41 -8.26
N PHE A 83 -10.63 8.19 -7.87
CA PHE A 83 -11.94 8.19 -8.54
C PHE A 83 -11.84 8.65 -10.00
N ASP A 84 -11.05 9.69 -10.27
CA ASP A 84 -10.83 10.22 -11.62
C ASP A 84 -10.09 9.19 -12.49
N ALA A 85 -9.11 8.45 -11.94
CA ALA A 85 -8.45 7.34 -12.63
C ALA A 85 -9.42 6.17 -12.90
N VAL A 86 -10.27 5.82 -11.93
CA VAL A 86 -11.32 4.80 -12.11
C VAL A 86 -12.31 5.23 -13.21
N ARG A 87 -12.70 6.50 -13.20
CA ARG A 87 -13.64 7.09 -14.15
C ARG A 87 -13.06 7.14 -15.56
N GLN A 88 -11.86 7.69 -15.72
CA GLN A 88 -11.16 7.73 -17.01
C GLN A 88 -10.97 6.35 -17.59
N ARG A 89 -10.71 5.34 -16.75
CA ARG A 89 -10.55 3.96 -17.23
C ARG A 89 -11.87 3.29 -17.61
N ALA A 90 -12.95 3.61 -16.90
CA ALA A 90 -14.30 3.19 -17.29
C ALA A 90 -14.72 3.86 -18.61
N GLU A 91 -14.40 5.14 -18.79
CA GLU A 91 -14.64 5.89 -20.03
C GLU A 91 -13.77 5.34 -21.18
N ALA A 92 -12.48 5.07 -20.96
CA ALA A 92 -11.58 4.52 -21.98
C ALA A 92 -11.94 3.09 -22.44
N ARG A 93 -12.48 2.24 -21.55
CA ARG A 93 -12.98 0.89 -21.91
C ARG A 93 -14.25 0.92 -22.75
N LEU A 94 -15.04 1.98 -22.65
CA LEU A 94 -16.22 2.16 -23.48
C LEU A 94 -15.86 2.71 -24.87
N ASP A 95 -14.66 3.28 -25.03
CA ASP A 95 -14.31 4.13 -26.17
C ASP A 95 -13.23 3.56 -27.11
N SER A 96 -12.47 2.50 -26.73
CA SER A 96 -11.29 2.11 -27.51
C SER A 96 -11.23 0.66 -28.04
N SER A 97 -11.21 0.61 -29.38
CA SER A 97 -10.88 -0.51 -30.29
C SER A 97 -9.36 -0.69 -30.48
N LEU A 98 -8.52 -0.34 -29.49
CA LEU A 98 -7.05 -0.37 -29.60
C LEU A 98 -6.44 -0.90 -28.29
N GLU A 99 -6.77 -2.14 -27.95
CA GLU A 99 -6.45 -2.78 -26.67
C GLU A 99 -5.02 -3.33 -26.60
N ASP A 100 -4.35 -3.58 -27.73
CA ASP A 100 -3.12 -4.39 -27.73
C ASP A 100 -1.84 -3.64 -27.31
N GLU A 101 -1.74 -2.32 -27.54
CA GLU A 101 -0.52 -1.56 -27.20
C GLU A 101 -0.48 -1.07 -25.74
N LYS A 102 -1.65 -0.83 -25.13
CA LYS A 102 -1.75 -0.39 -23.73
C LYS A 102 -1.57 -1.53 -22.73
N ALA A 103 -1.89 -2.76 -23.14
CA ALA A 103 -1.79 -3.94 -22.29
C ALA A 103 -0.38 -4.22 -21.77
N ASN A 104 0.68 -3.71 -22.43
CA ASN A 104 2.08 -4.00 -22.10
C ASN A 104 2.78 -2.98 -21.21
N ASN A 105 2.10 -1.94 -20.71
CA ASN A 105 2.72 -0.97 -19.80
C ASN A 105 2.63 -1.44 -18.33
N PRO A 106 3.75 -1.76 -17.65
CA PRO A 106 3.74 -2.23 -16.26
C PRO A 106 3.14 -1.22 -15.27
N PHE A 107 3.36 0.08 -15.51
CA PHE A 107 2.79 1.14 -14.67
C PHE A 107 1.25 1.14 -14.76
N LEU A 108 0.72 0.99 -15.97
CA LEU A 108 -0.73 0.91 -16.14
C LEU A 108 -1.27 -0.31 -15.39
N ARG A 109 -0.69 -1.50 -15.58
CA ARG A 109 -1.07 -2.74 -14.88
C ARG A 109 -1.09 -2.58 -13.35
N GLY A 110 -0.07 -1.94 -12.77
CA GLY A 110 -0.03 -1.68 -11.32
C GLY A 110 -1.18 -0.79 -10.85
N VAL A 111 -1.46 0.31 -11.58
CA VAL A 111 -2.63 1.16 -11.29
C VAL A 111 -3.93 0.39 -11.46
N GLU A 112 -4.00 -0.51 -12.45
CA GLU A 112 -5.17 -1.33 -12.68
C GLU A 112 -5.50 -2.23 -11.50
N ALA A 113 -4.46 -2.87 -10.94
CA ALA A 113 -4.54 -3.74 -9.77
C ALA A 113 -4.99 -2.97 -8.52
N VAL A 114 -4.41 -1.79 -8.27
CA VAL A 114 -4.82 -0.95 -7.13
C VAL A 114 -6.29 -0.57 -7.24
N VAL A 115 -6.76 -0.15 -8.42
CA VAL A 115 -8.18 0.16 -8.64
C VAL A 115 -9.08 -1.04 -8.39
N ALA A 116 -8.69 -2.23 -8.82
CA ALA A 116 -9.44 -3.45 -8.57
C ALA A 116 -9.50 -3.78 -7.06
N ALA A 117 -8.39 -3.65 -6.35
CA ALA A 117 -8.29 -3.89 -4.92
C ALA A 117 -9.11 -2.90 -4.07
N LEU A 118 -9.25 -1.65 -4.52
CA LEU A 118 -10.15 -0.67 -3.90
C LEU A 118 -11.62 -1.02 -4.14
N ARG A 119 -11.96 -1.47 -5.35
CA ARG A 119 -13.33 -1.89 -5.68
C ARG A 119 -13.75 -3.16 -4.94
N SER A 120 -12.85 -4.12 -4.79
CA SER A 120 -13.09 -5.35 -4.02
C SER A 120 -13.08 -5.10 -2.51
N GLY A 121 -12.55 -3.95 -2.07
CA GLY A 121 -12.35 -3.63 -0.66
C GLY A 121 -11.13 -4.31 -0.05
N GLN A 122 -10.27 -4.98 -0.82
CA GLN A 122 -8.97 -5.45 -0.33
C GLN A 122 -8.16 -4.28 0.22
N ILE A 123 -8.19 -3.13 -0.46
CA ILE A 123 -7.70 -1.86 0.06
C ILE A 123 -8.88 -1.03 0.56
N GLU A 124 -8.82 -0.59 1.82
CA GLU A 124 -9.77 0.34 2.43
C GLU A 124 -9.06 1.62 2.86
N CYS A 125 -9.52 2.75 2.34
CA CYS A 125 -9.07 4.08 2.74
C CYS A 125 -10.14 4.74 3.61
N ARG A 126 -9.79 5.17 4.82
CA ARG A 126 -10.69 5.80 5.81
C ARG A 126 -10.22 7.19 6.19
#